data_AF-A0A349VNA9-F1
#
_entry.id   AF-A0A349VNA9-F1
#
_cell.length_a   1.000
_cell.length_b   1.000
_cell.length_c   1.000
_cell.angle_alpha   90.00
_cell.angle_beta   90.00
_cell.angle_gamma   90.00
#
_symmetry.space_group_name_H-M   'P 1'
#
loop_
_entity.id
_entity.type
_entity.pdbx_description
1 polymer ?
#
loop_
_entity_poly.entity_id
_entity_poly.type
_entity_poly.pdbx_seq_one_letter_code
_entity_poly.pdbx_strand_id
1 'polypeptide(L)'
;MKIVQITAGAGGRICGSCLHDNALVRTLRQRGRDAVLVPAYVPTTSDEENVAEPIVVMGGVNVFLQQKSSIFRRTPRWIDWFFDRPVLLRALSRWSGNTRPADLGPLTVSSLQGEEGCQRKEVYRLAEW
;
A
#
# COMPACT_ATOMS: atom_id res chain seq x y z
N MET A 1 15.29 -16.19 -9.52
CA MET A 1 14.53 -14.99 -9.87
C MET A 1 13.42 -14.85 -8.85
N LYS A 2 13.30 -13.69 -8.21
CA LYS A 2 12.28 -13.40 -7.20
C LYS A 2 11.12 -12.65 -7.85
N ILE A 3 9.89 -13.07 -7.58
CA ILE A 3 8.67 -12.46 -8.09
C ILE A 3 8.05 -11.62 -6.96
N VAL A 4 7.84 -10.33 -7.21
CA VAL A 4 7.18 -9.42 -6.26
C VAL A 4 5.80 -9.08 -6.83
N GLN A 5 4.74 -9.56 -6.17
CA GLN A 5 3.38 -9.14 -6.46
C GLN A 5 3.01 -8.00 -5.52
N ILE A 6 2.72 -6.84 -6.07
CA ILE A 6 2.27 -5.68 -5.29
C ILE A 6 0.75 -5.63 -5.37
N THR A 7 0.08 -5.60 -4.21
CA THR A 7 -1.38 -5.49 -4.13
C THR A 7 -1.78 -4.23 -3.38
N ALA A 8 -2.89 -3.58 -3.75
CA ALA A 8 -3.30 -2.33 -3.11
C ALA A 8 -3.53 -2.49 -1.59
N GLY A 9 -4.06 -3.66 -1.21
CA GLY A 9 -4.57 -3.93 0.13
C GLY A 9 -5.99 -3.40 0.33
N ALA A 10 -6.68 -3.99 1.30
CA ALA A 10 -8.11 -3.72 1.55
C ALA A 10 -8.39 -3.21 2.97
N GLY A 11 -7.34 -3.12 3.81
CA GLY A 11 -7.49 -2.81 5.22
C GLY A 11 -8.34 -3.86 5.89
N GLY A 12 -9.32 -3.45 6.71
CA GLY A 12 -10.26 -4.36 7.39
C GLY A 12 -11.44 -4.87 6.55
N ARG A 13 -11.37 -4.84 5.21
CA ARG A 13 -12.43 -5.33 4.31
C ARG A 13 -11.88 -6.39 3.35
N ILE A 14 -12.77 -7.19 2.77
CA ILE A 14 -12.43 -8.15 1.72
C ILE A 14 -12.38 -7.44 0.36
N CYS A 15 -11.36 -7.74 -0.44
CA CYS A 15 -11.19 -7.23 -1.79
C CYS A 15 -10.89 -8.39 -2.74
N GLY A 16 -11.69 -8.52 -3.81
CA GLY A 16 -11.53 -9.59 -4.80
C GLY A 16 -10.14 -9.60 -5.46
N SER A 17 -9.60 -8.43 -5.82
CA SER A 17 -8.26 -8.32 -6.39
C SER A 17 -7.17 -8.76 -5.39
N CYS A 18 -7.30 -8.38 -4.12
CA CYS A 18 -6.35 -8.80 -3.08
C CYS A 18 -6.40 -10.31 -2.83
N LEU A 19 -7.59 -10.91 -2.84
CA LEU A 19 -7.75 -12.37 -2.71
C LEU A 19 -7.15 -13.10 -3.90
N HIS A 20 -7.36 -12.58 -5.12
CA HIS A 20 -6.74 -13.11 -6.33
C HIS A 20 -5.20 -13.07 -6.24
N ASP A 21 -4.63 -11.94 -5.83
CA ASP A 21 -3.17 -11.79 -5.65
C ASP A 21 -2.62 -12.76 -4.59
N ASN A 22 -3.36 -12.95 -3.49
CA ASN A 22 -3.03 -13.90 -2.44
C ASN A 22 -3.00 -15.34 -2.95
N ALA A 23 -4.04 -15.75 -3.68
CA ALA A 23 -4.11 -17.07 -4.29
C ALA A 23 -2.99 -17.28 -5.31
N LEU A 24 -2.71 -16.28 -6.15
CA LEU A 24 -1.64 -16.32 -7.15
C LEU A 24 -0.26 -16.56 -6.50
N VAL A 25 0.11 -15.75 -5.51
CA VAL A 25 1.41 -15.87 -4.84
C VAL A 25 1.51 -17.18 -4.07
N ARG A 26 0.44 -17.60 -3.39
CA ARG A 26 0.41 -18.90 -2.69
C ARG A 26 0.68 -20.04 -3.66
N THR A 27 0.02 -20.05 -4.82
CA THR A 27 0.23 -21.09 -5.85
C THR A 27 1.62 -21.04 -6.47
N LEU A 28 2.21 -19.85 -6.67
CA LEU A 28 3.59 -19.73 -7.12
C LEU A 28 4.57 -20.34 -6.11
N ARG A 29 4.41 -20.05 -4.81
CA ARG A 29 5.21 -20.63 -3.73
C ARG A 29 5.08 -22.16 -3.69
N GLN A 30 3.86 -22.68 -3.79
CA GLN A 30 3.59 -24.14 -3.84
C GLN A 30 4.28 -24.83 -5.02
N ARG A 31 4.51 -24.12 -6.13
CA ARG A 31 5.28 -24.63 -7.29
C ARG A 31 6.79 -24.37 -7.18
N GLY A 32 7.30 -24.08 -5.99
CA GLY A 32 8.73 -23.89 -5.74
C GLY A 32 9.30 -22.58 -6.29
N ARG A 33 8.46 -21.57 -6.55
CA ARG A 33 8.92 -20.24 -6.99
C ARG A 33 9.13 -19.31 -5.80
N ASP A 34 10.20 -18.54 -5.85
CA ASP A 34 10.46 -17.46 -4.90
C ASP A 34 9.53 -16.27 -5.25
N ALA A 35 8.38 -16.20 -4.56
CA ALA A 35 7.37 -15.18 -4.77
C ALA A 35 6.98 -14.53 -3.43
N VAL A 36 6.77 -13.22 -3.42
CA VAL A 36 6.31 -12.45 -2.25
C VAL A 36 5.12 -11.58 -2.63
N LEU A 37 4.14 -11.50 -1.71
CA LEU A 37 2.99 -10.63 -1.84
C LEU A 37 3.20 -9.42 -0.93
N VAL A 38 3.19 -8.22 -1.49
CA VAL A 38 3.53 -6.99 -0.78
C VAL A 38 2.35 -6.02 -0.85
N PRO A 39 1.74 -5.65 0.28
CA PRO A 39 0.72 -4.63 0.31
C PRO A 39 1.29 -3.23 0.03
N ALA A 40 0.65 -2.46 -0.85
CA ALA A 40 1.06 -1.10 -1.20
C ALA A 40 0.59 -0.10 -0.15
N TYR A 41 -0.72 0.10 -0.01
CA TYR A 41 -1.28 1.24 0.73
C TYR A 41 -1.78 0.88 2.12
N VAL A 42 -2.40 -0.29 2.27
CA VAL A 42 -2.95 -0.77 3.55
C VAL A 42 -2.74 -2.28 3.65
N PRO A 43 -2.80 -2.88 4.85
CA PRO A 43 -2.71 -4.32 4.99
C PRO A 43 -3.80 -5.06 4.21
N THR A 44 -3.51 -6.29 3.79
CA THR A 44 -4.50 -7.20 3.22
C THR A 44 -5.34 -7.85 4.32
N THR A 45 -6.62 -8.08 4.01
CA THR A 45 -7.49 -8.98 4.76
C THR A 45 -7.90 -10.10 3.82
N SER A 46 -7.77 -11.33 4.30
CA SER A 46 -8.08 -12.56 3.58
C SER A 46 -8.96 -13.44 4.46
N ASP A 47 -9.90 -14.15 3.84
CA ASP A 47 -10.69 -15.22 4.44
C ASP A 47 -9.93 -16.56 4.45
N GLU A 48 -8.98 -16.71 3.54
CA GLU A 48 -7.99 -17.78 3.54
C GLU A 48 -6.68 -17.38 4.25
N GLU A 49 -5.73 -18.31 4.35
CA GLU A 49 -4.36 -18.04 4.80
C GLU A 49 -3.76 -16.87 3.99
N ASN A 50 -3.42 -15.80 4.71
CA ASN A 50 -2.86 -14.59 4.14
C ASN A 50 -1.34 -14.74 4.02
N VAL A 51 -0.82 -14.78 2.78
CA VAL A 51 0.61 -14.94 2.50
C VAL A 51 1.34 -13.61 2.28
N ALA A 52 0.65 -12.49 2.49
CA ALA A 52 1.22 -11.15 2.36
C ALA A 52 2.24 -10.85 3.45
N GLU A 53 3.30 -10.13 3.07
CA GLU A 53 4.30 -9.63 4.01
C GLU A 53 3.67 -8.66 5.03
N PRO A 54 4.12 -8.65 6.29
CA PRO A 54 3.57 -7.82 7.35
C PRO A 54 4.04 -6.35 7.28
N ILE A 55 4.25 -5.84 6.07
CA ILE A 55 4.73 -4.48 5.78
C ILE A 55 3.82 -3.78 4.77
N VAL A 56 3.98 -2.47 4.64
CA VAL A 56 3.43 -1.67 3.53
C VAL A 56 4.55 -0.87 2.89
N VAL A 57 4.55 -0.78 1.56
CA VAL A 57 5.63 -0.11 0.81
C VAL A 57 5.30 1.34 0.43
N MET A 58 4.01 1.71 0.36
CA MET A 58 3.54 3.07 0.06
C MET A 58 2.32 3.42 0.93
N GLY A 59 2.51 3.56 2.25
CA GLY A 59 1.41 3.65 3.21
C GLY A 59 0.36 4.72 2.86
N GLY A 60 -0.91 4.32 2.83
CA GLY A 60 -2.01 5.14 2.33
C GLY A 60 -2.20 6.45 3.09
N VAL A 61 -1.86 6.48 4.39
CA VAL A 61 -1.87 7.70 5.20
C VAL A 61 -0.79 8.68 4.75
N ASN A 62 0.44 8.20 4.55
CA ASN A 62 1.54 9.02 4.04
C ASN A 62 1.21 9.53 2.63
N VAL A 63 0.71 8.68 1.75
CA VAL A 63 0.24 9.05 0.39
C VAL A 63 -0.78 10.20 0.43
N PHE A 64 -1.78 10.10 1.32
CA PHE A 64 -2.80 11.12 1.49
C PHE A 64 -2.24 12.43 2.08
N LEU A 65 -1.42 12.34 3.13
CA LEU A 65 -0.84 13.51 3.79
C LEU A 65 0.12 14.27 2.86
N GLN A 66 0.91 13.56 2.06
CA GLN A 66 1.79 14.13 1.04
C GLN A 66 1.00 14.85 -0.07
N GLN A 67 -0.20 14.35 -0.40
CA GLN A 67 -1.10 15.03 -1.34
C GLN A 67 -1.60 16.35 -0.75
N LYS A 68 -2.08 16.32 0.50
CA LYS A 68 -2.76 17.46 1.14
C LYS A 68 -1.80 18.52 1.66
N SER A 69 -0.56 18.17 2.00
CA SER A 69 0.40 19.12 2.57
C SER A 69 1.82 18.85 2.08
N SER A 70 2.51 19.92 1.70
CA SER A 70 3.91 19.88 1.25
C SER A 70 4.89 19.53 2.39
N ILE A 71 4.48 19.72 3.65
CA ILE A 71 5.32 19.40 4.83
C ILE A 71 5.64 17.90 4.87
N PHE A 72 4.63 17.05 4.66
CA PHE A 72 4.78 15.59 4.68
C PHE A 72 5.61 15.04 3.50
N ARG A 73 5.86 15.85 2.47
CA ARG A 73 6.76 15.50 1.36
C ARG A 73 8.24 15.57 1.77
N ARG A 74 8.53 16.18 2.93
CA ARG A 74 9.88 16.39 3.46
C ARG A 74 10.06 15.86 4.89
N THR A 75 9.05 15.18 5.45
CA THR A 75 9.17 14.58 6.78
C THR A 75 10.27 13.53 6.82
N PRO A 76 10.99 13.38 7.94
CA PRO A 76 11.96 12.31 8.13
C PRO A 76 11.28 10.94 8.29
N ARG A 77 12.02 9.87 7.95
CA ARG A 77 11.53 8.48 7.87
C ARG A 77 10.84 7.97 9.14
N TRP A 78 11.27 8.43 10.32
CA TRP A 78 10.68 7.99 11.59
C TRP A 78 9.23 8.49 11.78
N ILE A 79 8.87 9.64 11.18
CA ILE A 79 7.49 10.15 11.17
C ILE A 79 6.64 9.29 10.26
N ASP A 80 7.11 9.00 9.04
CA ASP A 80 6.33 8.21 8.08
C ASP A 80 6.13 6.79 8.58
N TRP A 81 7.17 6.21 9.18
CA TRP A 81 7.11 4.88 9.78
C TRP A 81 6.03 4.77 10.87
N PHE A 82 5.78 5.84 11.63
CA PHE A 82 4.67 5.87 12.57
C PHE A 82 3.31 5.73 11.85
N PHE A 83 3.15 6.42 10.72
CA PHE A 83 1.93 6.36 9.90
C PHE A 83 1.75 5.07 9.10
N ASP A 84 2.84 4.33 8.86
CA ASP A 84 2.80 3.04 8.14
C ASP A 84 2.48 1.84 9.03
N ARG A 85 2.35 2.03 10.35
CA ARG A 85 2.10 0.93 11.27
C ARG A 85 0.83 0.17 10.85
N PRO A 86 0.90 -1.16 10.61
CA PRO A 86 -0.24 -1.94 10.13
C PRO A 86 -1.49 -1.79 11.01
N VAL A 87 -1.32 -1.65 12.32
CA VAL A 87 -2.42 -1.44 13.29
C VAL A 87 -3.14 -0.11 13.02
N LEU A 88 -2.38 0.97 12.80
CA LEU A 88 -2.94 2.29 12.48
C LEU A 88 -3.67 2.25 11.13
N LEU A 89 -3.06 1.65 10.12
CA LEU A 89 -3.65 1.54 8.78
C LEU A 89 -4.92 0.69 8.80
N ARG A 90 -4.96 -0.42 9.55
CA ARG A 90 -6.19 -1.21 9.75
C ARG A 90 -7.28 -0.37 10.41
N ALA A 91 -6.95 0.37 11.46
CA ALA A 91 -7.92 1.22 12.16
C ALA A 91 -8.50 2.29 11.22
N LEU A 92 -7.65 3.03 10.51
CA LEU A 92 -8.07 4.10 9.60
C LEU A 92 -8.79 3.57 8.34
N SER A 93 -8.47 2.36 7.89
CA SER A 93 -9.15 1.75 6.75
C SER A 93 -10.66 1.58 6.97
N ARG A 94 -11.12 1.47 8.22
CA ARG A 94 -12.54 1.40 8.56
C ARG A 94 -13.29 2.68 8.18
N TRP A 95 -12.61 3.82 8.10
CA TRP A 95 -13.18 5.13 7.76
C TRP A 95 -12.94 5.57 6.31
N SER A 96 -12.20 4.79 5.52
CA SER A 96 -11.86 5.14 4.13
C SER A 96 -13.06 5.36 3.19
N GLY A 97 -14.26 4.88 3.56
CA GLY A 97 -15.52 5.17 2.84
C GLY A 97 -15.99 6.63 2.93
N ASN A 98 -15.38 7.44 3.80
CA ASN A 98 -15.72 8.85 4.00
C ASN A 98 -14.92 9.81 3.09
N THR A 99 -14.12 9.27 2.17
CA THR A 99 -13.31 10.08 1.25
C THR A 99 -14.19 10.64 0.14
N ARG A 100 -14.14 11.95 -0.11
CA ARG A 100 -14.91 12.55 -1.21
C ARG A 100 -14.29 12.12 -2.55
N PRO A 101 -15.08 11.62 -3.51
CA PRO A 101 -14.56 11.20 -4.81
C PRO A 101 -13.77 12.30 -5.55
N ALA A 102 -14.18 13.56 -5.39
CA ALA A 102 -13.48 14.72 -5.97
C ALA A 102 -12.03 14.88 -5.47
N ASP A 103 -11.71 14.39 -4.27
CA ASP A 103 -10.35 14.43 -3.73
C ASP A 103 -9.44 13.32 -4.33
N LEU A 104 -10.02 12.28 -4.95
CA LEU A 104 -9.27 11.16 -5.51
C LEU A 104 -8.64 11.49 -6.87
N GLY A 105 -9.30 12.28 -7.71
CA GLY A 105 -8.80 12.62 -9.05
C GLY A 105 -7.40 13.25 -9.03
N PRO A 106 -7.18 14.36 -8.29
CA PRO A 106 -5.86 14.98 -8.17
C PRO A 106 -4.79 14.06 -7.58
N LEU A 107 -5.19 13.19 -6.63
CA LEU A 107 -4.30 12.19 -6.05
C LEU A 107 -3.88 11.17 -7.12
N THR A 108 -4.82 10.64 -7.90
CA THR A 108 -4.53 9.70 -8.99
C THR A 108 -3.57 10.30 -10.02
N VAL A 109 -3.82 11.54 -10.47
CA VAL A 109 -2.91 12.22 -11.42
C VAL A 109 -1.51 12.36 -10.83
N SER A 110 -1.41 12.80 -9.58
CA SER A 110 -0.13 12.95 -8.88
C SER A 110 0.61 11.61 -8.74
N SER A 111 -0.10 10.52 -8.42
CA SER A 111 0.51 9.19 -8.34
C SER A 111 1.03 8.70 -9.70
N LEU A 112 0.33 9.00 -10.79
CA LEU A 112 0.76 8.65 -12.15
C LEU A 112 2.00 9.43 -12.60
N GLN A 113 2.24 10.61 -12.05
CA GLN A 113 3.47 11.38 -12.29
C GLN A 113 4.71 10.77 -11.59
N GLY A 114 4.53 9.76 -10.73
CA GLY A 114 5.63 9.01 -10.13
C GLY A 114 6.60 9.90 -9.35
N GLU A 115 7.86 9.95 -9.79
CA GLU A 115 8.95 10.71 -9.18
C GLU A 115 8.74 12.23 -9.23
N GLU A 116 7.91 12.72 -10.15
CA GLU A 116 7.54 14.13 -10.29
C GLU A 116 6.28 14.48 -9.47
N GLY A 117 5.58 13.47 -8.95
CA GLY A 117 4.36 13.61 -8.17
C GLY A 117 4.58 14.03 -6.71
N CYS A 118 3.47 14.28 -6.01
CA CYS A 118 3.50 14.59 -4.58
C CYS A 118 3.99 13.40 -3.74
N GLN A 119 3.77 12.17 -4.22
CA GLN A 119 4.11 10.90 -3.56
C GLN A 119 5.51 10.37 -3.88
N ARG A 120 6.36 11.17 -4.54
CA ARG A 120 7.71 10.76 -4.99
C ARG A 120 8.53 10.04 -3.92
N LYS A 121 8.39 10.43 -2.66
CA LYS A 121 9.10 9.82 -1.54
C LYS A 121 8.70 8.37 -1.30
N GLU A 122 7.42 8.05 -1.43
CA GLU A 122 6.95 6.66 -1.36
C GLU A 122 7.39 5.85 -2.58
N VAL A 123 7.48 6.48 -3.76
CA VAL A 123 8.01 5.85 -4.99
C VAL A 123 9.48 5.47 -4.82
N TYR A 124 10.32 6.40 -4.35
CA TYR A 124 11.73 6.11 -4.08
C TYR A 124 11.88 5.01 -3.02
N ARG A 125 11.08 5.05 -1.96
CA ARG A 125 11.10 4.01 -0.93
C ARG A 125 10.72 2.63 -1.49
N LEU A 126 9.73 2.55 -2.37
CA LEU A 126 9.34 1.31 -3.03
C LEU A 126 10.50 0.77 -3.89
N ALA A 127 11.23 1.65 -4.58
CA ALA A 127 12.38 1.27 -5.40
C ALA A 127 13.60 0.80 -4.57
N GLU A 128 13.78 1.35 -3.36
CA GLU A 128 14.85 0.96 -2.44
C GLU A 128 14.59 -0.35 -1.68
N TRP A 129 13.35 -0.82 -1.63
CA TRP A 129 12.93 -2.02 -0.90
C TRP A 129 13.20 -3.32 -1.69
#